data_AF-A0A835JUZ8-F1
#
_entry.id   AF-A0A835JUZ8-F1
#
_cell.length_a   1.000
_cell.length_b   1.000
_cell.length_c   1.000
_cell.angle_alpha   90.00
_cell.angle_beta   90.00
_cell.angle_gamma   90.00
#
_symmetry.space_group_name_H-M   'P 1'
#
loop_
_entity.id
_entity.type
_entity.pdbx_description
1 polymer ?
#
loop_
_entity_poly.entity_id
_entity_poly.type
_entity_poly.pdbx_seq_one_letter_code
_entity_poly.pdbx_strand_id
1 'polypeptide(L)'
;MDSSDSTGILHDFPPFFRIYKNGRVERITADAETVPPSDDPHTGVQSKDTVVSQKNGLSVRLFIPRIKDPSQKLPLLIYIHGGAFCVESPFSSIYHSYVTNLVHQANVIAVSVQYRRAPEHPLPVAYDDSWAAIQWVASHVNGNGVESWLNKHADFKRTFLAGDSAGANIVHNMTVRAGVNGLTGVKISGMVLAHPFFGDKEPEFSSPVLEFIFPGVNIYDDPRINPVGAGGAELASLQCSRVLIFVAGKDVLRERVYKYYEALKQSGWGGAVEIVETEGEDHVFHLLNPSCDKAEVMMKQVVSFINAVH
;
A
#
# COMPACT_ATOMS: atom_id res chain seq x y z
N MET A 1 -36.43 27.15 19.39
CA MET A 1 -36.11 26.42 18.15
C MET A 1 -35.07 25.39 18.55
N ASP A 2 -35.49 24.14 18.58
CA ASP A 2 -34.77 23.03 19.22
C ASP A 2 -33.40 22.79 18.60
N SER A 3 -32.37 22.81 19.45
CA SER A 3 -30.99 22.50 19.13
C SER A 3 -30.66 21.00 19.27
N SER A 4 -31.66 20.12 19.18
CA SER A 4 -31.50 18.70 19.47
C SER A 4 -31.74 17.86 18.21
N ASP A 5 -30.65 17.57 17.48
CA ASP A 5 -30.33 16.25 16.88
C ASP A 5 -29.26 16.35 15.76
N SER A 6 -28.31 17.30 15.85
CA SER A 6 -27.21 17.43 14.89
C SER A 6 -26.14 16.33 15.01
N THR A 7 -26.31 15.39 15.94
CA THR A 7 -25.37 14.29 16.23
C THR A 7 -25.89 12.91 15.79
N GLY A 8 -27.03 12.82 15.10
CA GLY A 8 -27.51 11.56 14.55
C GLY A 8 -26.56 10.99 13.47
N ILE A 9 -26.47 9.67 13.37
CA ILE A 9 -25.73 8.98 12.30
C ILE A 9 -26.53 9.11 11.00
N LEU A 10 -25.89 9.59 9.93
CA LEU A 10 -26.45 9.69 8.58
C LEU A 10 -26.11 8.44 7.73
N HIS A 11 -24.87 7.99 7.81
CA HIS A 11 -24.40 6.75 7.16
C HIS A 11 -23.52 5.95 8.12
N ASP A 12 -23.70 4.63 8.13
CA ASP A 12 -22.93 3.70 8.97
C ASP A 12 -22.35 2.60 8.08
N PHE A 13 -21.02 2.56 7.98
CA PHE A 13 -20.29 1.60 7.14
C PHE A 13 -19.25 0.83 7.97
N PRO A 14 -19.68 -0.02 8.92
CA PRO A 14 -18.75 -0.86 9.66
C PRO A 14 -18.04 -1.84 8.70
N PRO A 15 -16.74 -2.11 8.91
CA PRO A 15 -15.91 -1.66 10.03
C PRO A 15 -15.18 -0.33 9.77
N PHE A 16 -15.51 0.43 8.72
CA PHE A 16 -14.68 1.54 8.25
C PHE A 16 -14.95 2.86 8.98
N PHE A 17 -16.13 3.44 8.77
CA PHE A 17 -16.45 4.77 9.31
C PHE A 17 -17.96 5.03 9.40
N ARG A 18 -18.31 6.07 10.14
CA ARG A 18 -19.64 6.67 10.22
C ARG A 18 -19.61 8.10 9.77
N ILE A 19 -20.67 8.54 9.10
CA ILE A 19 -20.91 9.95 8.77
C ILE A 19 -22.10 10.41 9.60
N TYR A 20 -21.93 11.47 10.36
CA TYR A 20 -22.99 12.09 11.15
C TYR A 20 -23.73 13.17 10.35
N LYS A 21 -24.96 13.51 10.75
CA LYS A 21 -25.80 14.54 10.12
C LYS A 21 -25.11 15.92 10.04
N ASN A 22 -24.15 16.21 10.94
CA ASN A 22 -23.34 17.43 10.92
C ASN A 22 -22.09 17.36 10.03
N GLY A 23 -21.90 16.28 9.27
CA GLY A 23 -20.74 16.08 8.39
C GLY A 23 -19.49 15.53 9.07
N ARG A 24 -19.50 15.31 10.39
CA ARG A 24 -18.39 14.66 11.09
C ARG A 24 -18.24 13.23 10.57
N VAL A 25 -17.00 12.83 10.30
CA VAL A 25 -16.61 11.44 10.02
C VAL A 25 -15.96 10.86 11.27
N GLU A 26 -16.43 9.70 11.73
CA GLU A 26 -15.79 8.90 12.78
C GLU A 26 -15.24 7.62 12.14
N ARG A 27 -13.94 7.35 12.29
CA ARG A 27 -13.34 6.11 11.83
C ARG A 27 -13.43 5.04 12.92
N ILE A 28 -13.94 3.86 12.58
CA ILE A 28 -14.22 2.80 13.56
C ILE A 28 -12.96 1.98 13.85
N THR A 29 -12.20 1.57 12.82
CA THR A 29 -10.98 0.75 13.00
C THR A 29 -9.66 1.53 12.88
N ALA A 30 -9.66 2.66 12.17
CA ALA A 30 -8.44 3.27 11.62
C ALA A 30 -7.37 3.78 12.62
N ASP A 31 -7.79 4.17 13.83
CA ASP A 31 -7.01 5.06 14.69
C ASP A 31 -7.07 4.65 16.18
N ALA A 32 -7.57 3.45 16.50
CA ALA A 32 -7.74 3.04 17.91
C ALA A 32 -6.40 2.94 18.67
N GLU A 33 -5.31 2.61 17.97
CA GLU A 33 -3.96 2.58 18.53
C GLU A 33 -2.93 3.07 17.51
N THR A 34 -2.78 4.39 17.37
CA THR A 34 -1.60 4.95 16.69
C THR A 34 -0.40 4.92 17.62
N VAL A 35 0.77 4.57 17.10
CA VAL A 35 2.04 4.57 17.84
C VAL A 35 2.95 5.70 17.34
N PRO A 36 3.71 6.37 18.23
CA PRO A 36 4.72 7.32 17.82
C PRO A 36 5.87 6.60 17.07
N PRO A 37 6.68 7.33 16.29
CA PRO A 37 7.93 6.78 15.82
C PRO A 37 8.84 6.41 17.01
N SER A 38 9.61 5.34 16.86
CA SER A 38 10.37 4.71 17.92
C SER A 38 11.72 4.16 17.44
N ASP A 39 12.65 4.04 18.37
CA ASP A 39 13.84 3.20 18.28
C ASP A 39 13.52 1.85 18.93
N ASP A 40 13.17 0.84 18.13
CA ASP A 40 12.76 -0.47 18.63
C ASP A 40 13.98 -1.21 19.22
N PRO A 41 14.00 -1.50 20.53
CA PRO A 41 15.14 -2.15 21.18
C PRO A 41 15.28 -3.63 20.82
N HIS A 42 14.20 -4.29 20.39
CA HIS A 42 14.19 -5.71 20.03
C HIS A 42 14.72 -5.91 18.62
N THR A 43 14.19 -5.16 17.66
CA THR A 43 14.56 -5.30 16.24
C THR A 43 15.75 -4.41 15.85
N GLY A 44 16.03 -3.36 16.63
CA GLY A 44 17.02 -2.34 16.32
C GLY A 44 16.61 -1.39 15.19
N VAL A 45 15.35 -1.43 14.76
CA VAL A 45 14.79 -0.55 13.73
C VAL A 45 14.47 0.80 14.32
N GLN A 46 14.89 1.86 13.64
CA GLN A 46 14.53 3.23 14.00
C GLN A 46 13.47 3.73 13.04
N SER A 47 12.51 4.51 13.54
CA SER A 47 11.49 5.14 12.71
C SER A 47 11.36 6.63 13.00
N LYS A 48 10.88 7.38 12.00
CA LYS A 48 10.55 8.81 12.14
C LYS A 48 9.50 9.24 11.13
N ASP A 49 8.75 10.28 11.47
CA ASP A 49 7.76 10.87 10.57
C ASP A 49 8.38 12.05 9.82
N THR A 50 8.02 12.22 8.56
CA THR A 50 8.54 13.29 7.70
C THR A 50 7.45 13.83 6.80
N VAL A 51 7.38 15.16 6.68
CA VAL A 51 6.44 15.84 5.78
C VAL A 51 7.04 15.87 4.38
N VAL A 52 6.32 15.28 3.43
CA VAL A 52 6.64 15.28 2.01
C VAL A 52 6.17 16.58 1.35
N SER A 53 4.96 17.04 1.68
CA SER A 53 4.39 18.27 1.13
C SER A 53 3.53 18.99 2.15
N GLN A 54 3.98 20.18 2.57
CA GLN A 54 3.22 21.08 3.46
C GLN A 54 1.88 21.49 2.83
N LYS A 55 1.85 21.69 1.51
CA LYS A 55 0.65 22.14 0.78
C LYS A 55 -0.53 21.18 0.94
N ASN A 56 -0.25 19.88 0.95
CA ASN A 56 -1.28 18.84 0.95
C ASN A 56 -1.35 18.08 2.29
N GLY A 57 -0.51 18.44 3.27
CA GLY A 57 -0.35 17.68 4.51
C GLY A 57 0.17 16.25 4.29
N LEU A 58 0.85 15.98 3.17
CA LEU A 58 1.34 14.65 2.83
C LEU A 58 2.57 14.33 3.68
N SER A 59 2.53 13.20 4.39
CA SER A 59 3.63 12.71 5.22
C SER A 59 3.93 11.24 4.96
N VAL A 60 5.07 10.79 5.45
CA VAL A 60 5.50 9.39 5.45
C VAL A 60 6.08 9.03 6.81
N ARG A 61 5.99 7.75 7.17
CA ARG A 61 6.84 7.18 8.23
C ARG A 61 8.01 6.46 7.57
N LEU A 62 9.22 6.86 7.94
CA LEU A 62 10.46 6.24 7.52
C LEU A 62 10.89 5.20 8.55
N PHE A 63 11.47 4.11 8.07
CA PHE A 63 12.05 3.06 8.89
C PHE A 63 13.44 2.71 8.36
N ILE A 64 14.41 2.57 9.26
CA ILE A 64 15.78 2.19 8.91
C ILE A 64 16.24 1.08 9.86
N PRO A 65 16.84 -0.01 9.36
CA PRO A 65 17.39 -1.04 10.22
C PRO A 65 18.69 -0.52 10.83
N ARG A 66 19.25 -1.27 11.80
CA ARG A 66 20.56 -0.94 12.36
C ARG A 66 21.65 -0.98 11.29
N ILE A 67 22.17 0.19 10.92
CA ILE A 67 23.26 0.31 9.95
C ILE A 67 24.60 0.13 10.65
N LYS A 68 25.34 -0.92 10.28
CA LYS A 68 26.67 -1.21 10.83
C LYS A 68 27.79 -0.49 10.06
N ASP A 69 27.64 -0.36 8.75
CA ASP A 69 28.56 0.34 7.87
C ASP A 69 27.87 1.59 7.30
N PRO A 70 28.33 2.81 7.65
CA PRO A 70 27.74 4.05 7.15
C PRO A 70 27.74 4.21 5.63
N SER A 71 28.59 3.47 4.91
CA SER A 71 28.65 3.48 3.45
C SER A 71 27.69 2.49 2.79
N GLN A 72 27.09 1.59 3.57
CA GLN A 72 26.19 0.56 3.07
C GLN A 72 24.94 1.18 2.43
N LYS A 73 24.65 0.73 1.21
CA LYS A 73 23.38 0.96 0.53
C LYS A 73 22.46 -0.25 0.73
N LEU A 74 21.21 0.00 1.09
CA LEU A 74 20.19 -0.99 1.36
C LEU A 74 19.05 -0.89 0.33
N PRO A 75 18.37 -2.00 -0.01
CA PRO A 75 17.17 -1.92 -0.82
C PRO A 75 16.14 -0.99 -0.19
N LEU A 76 15.35 -0.36 -1.05
CA LEU A 76 14.31 0.59 -0.64
C LEU A 76 12.94 -0.05 -0.81
N LEU A 77 12.11 0.02 0.22
CA LEU A 77 10.73 -0.40 0.21
C LEU A 77 9.83 0.82 0.32
N ILE A 78 8.91 1.02 -0.62
CA ILE A 78 7.81 1.97 -0.49
C ILE A 78 6.57 1.16 -0.15
N TYR A 79 6.06 1.32 1.07
CA TYR A 79 4.91 0.58 1.57
C TYR A 79 3.66 1.47 1.53
N ILE A 80 2.55 0.93 1.03
CA ILE A 80 1.26 1.62 0.97
C ILE A 80 0.25 0.75 1.69
N HIS A 81 -0.33 1.28 2.77
CA HIS A 81 -1.25 0.53 3.63
C HIS A 81 -2.62 0.29 2.99
N GLY A 82 -3.25 -0.81 3.36
CA GLY A 82 -4.65 -1.13 3.06
C GLY A 82 -5.65 -0.29 3.88
N GLY A 83 -6.84 -0.87 4.12
CA GLY A 83 -7.94 -0.17 4.79
C GLY A 83 -9.03 0.35 3.86
N ALA A 84 -9.23 -0.29 2.71
CA ALA A 84 -10.28 0.05 1.74
C ALA A 84 -10.30 1.54 1.33
N PHE A 85 -9.14 2.19 1.25
CA PHE A 85 -8.96 3.64 1.01
C PHE A 85 -9.54 4.56 2.08
N CYS A 86 -10.07 4.00 3.16
CA CYS A 86 -10.82 4.72 4.19
C CYS A 86 -10.07 4.72 5.50
N VAL A 87 -9.61 3.58 5.97
CA VAL A 87 -9.07 3.42 7.33
C VAL A 87 -7.57 3.19 7.32
N GLU A 88 -7.02 3.12 8.54
CA GLU A 88 -5.62 2.85 8.83
C GLU A 88 -4.65 3.95 8.41
N SER A 89 -3.42 3.80 8.86
CA SER A 89 -2.32 4.72 8.61
C SER A 89 -0.97 4.00 8.77
N PRO A 90 0.14 4.54 8.22
CA PRO A 90 1.50 4.18 8.64
C PRO A 90 1.76 4.33 10.15
N PHE A 91 0.87 5.03 10.88
CA PHE A 91 1.00 5.29 12.30
C PHE A 91 0.25 4.27 13.16
N SER A 92 -0.69 3.52 12.59
CA SER A 92 -1.37 2.43 13.29
C SER A 92 -0.38 1.39 13.83
N SER A 93 -0.69 0.80 14.99
CA SER A 93 0.15 -0.22 15.62
C SER A 93 0.34 -1.45 14.71
N ILE A 94 -0.69 -1.86 13.97
CA ILE A 94 -0.63 -3.02 13.06
C ILE A 94 0.34 -2.79 11.90
N TYR A 95 0.25 -1.65 11.21
CA TYR A 95 1.13 -1.36 10.08
C TYR A 95 2.53 -0.97 10.52
N HIS A 96 2.67 -0.23 11.62
CA HIS A 96 3.97 0.05 12.20
C HIS A 96 4.70 -1.26 12.55
N SER A 97 4.04 -2.18 13.25
CA SER A 97 4.66 -3.45 13.65
C SER A 97 5.02 -4.32 12.45
N TYR A 98 4.12 -4.42 11.46
CA TYR A 98 4.39 -5.19 10.25
C TYR A 98 5.58 -4.63 9.46
N VAL A 99 5.62 -3.32 9.21
CA VAL A 99 6.70 -2.68 8.45
C VAL A 99 8.02 -2.71 9.23
N THR A 100 8.00 -2.51 10.56
CA THR A 100 9.18 -2.69 11.43
C THR A 100 9.76 -4.10 11.30
N ASN A 101 8.91 -5.13 11.36
CA ASN A 101 9.35 -6.52 11.23
C ASN A 101 9.91 -6.82 9.83
N LEU A 102 9.25 -6.31 8.78
CA LEU A 102 9.72 -6.45 7.40
C LEU A 102 11.08 -5.76 7.18
N VAL A 103 11.26 -4.55 7.72
CA VAL A 103 12.54 -3.82 7.69
C VAL A 103 13.65 -4.57 8.39
N HIS A 104 13.35 -5.14 9.57
CA HIS A 104 14.28 -5.95 10.34
C HIS A 104 14.71 -7.21 9.57
N GLN A 105 13.76 -8.00 9.07
CA GLN A 105 14.05 -9.27 8.43
C GLN A 105 14.63 -9.13 7.01
N ALA A 106 14.16 -8.15 6.24
CA ALA A 106 14.65 -7.91 4.88
C ALA A 106 15.89 -7.01 4.83
N ASN A 107 16.27 -6.36 5.94
CA ASN A 107 17.37 -5.40 6.00
C ASN A 107 17.22 -4.31 4.92
N VAL A 108 16.06 -3.66 4.90
CA VAL A 108 15.68 -2.62 3.91
C VAL A 108 15.32 -1.31 4.58
N ILE A 109 15.48 -0.20 3.87
CA ILE A 109 14.88 1.07 4.29
C ILE A 109 13.43 1.08 3.83
N ALA A 110 12.49 1.46 4.68
CA ALA A 110 11.08 1.58 4.28
C ALA A 110 10.56 3.02 4.36
N VAL A 111 9.69 3.36 3.41
CA VAL A 111 8.91 4.60 3.34
C VAL A 111 7.44 4.19 3.33
N SER A 112 6.75 4.34 4.46
CA SER A 112 5.32 4.02 4.58
C SER A 112 4.48 5.28 4.38
N VAL A 113 3.60 5.26 3.38
CA VAL A 113 2.91 6.46 2.87
C VAL A 113 1.61 6.75 3.63
N GLN A 114 1.46 7.98 4.15
CA GLN A 114 0.18 8.47 4.68
C GLN A 114 -0.60 9.15 3.56
N TYR A 115 -1.31 8.37 2.75
CA TYR A 115 -2.21 8.94 1.76
C TYR A 115 -3.50 9.47 2.43
N ARG A 116 -4.13 10.48 1.83
CA ARG A 116 -5.43 10.98 2.30
C ARG A 116 -6.55 10.01 1.91
N ARG A 117 -7.53 9.88 2.80
CA ARG A 117 -8.50 8.79 2.81
C ARG A 117 -9.92 9.29 2.53
N ALA A 118 -10.73 8.43 1.94
CA ALA A 118 -12.17 8.63 1.82
C ALA A 118 -12.85 8.55 3.21
N PRO A 119 -14.03 9.16 3.39
CA PRO A 119 -14.79 9.95 2.41
C PRO A 119 -14.36 11.42 2.27
N GLU A 120 -13.53 11.96 3.17
CA GLU A 120 -13.11 13.38 3.15
C GLU A 120 -12.28 13.70 1.91
N HIS A 121 -11.50 12.72 1.45
CA HIS A 121 -10.68 12.79 0.25
C HIS A 121 -10.91 11.55 -0.61
N PRO A 122 -12.01 11.53 -1.41
CA PRO A 122 -12.30 10.41 -2.29
C PRO A 122 -11.21 10.25 -3.37
N LEU A 123 -11.23 9.13 -4.07
CA LEU A 123 -10.31 8.91 -5.17
C LEU A 123 -10.53 9.93 -6.29
N PRO A 124 -9.45 10.37 -6.97
CA PRO A 124 -8.12 9.76 -7.04
C PRO A 124 -7.09 10.25 -6.02
N VAL A 125 -7.49 10.98 -4.96
CA VAL A 125 -6.53 11.67 -4.09
C VAL A 125 -5.47 10.73 -3.49
N ALA A 126 -5.84 9.52 -3.09
CA ALA A 126 -4.86 8.55 -2.56
C ALA A 126 -3.79 8.18 -3.61
N TYR A 127 -4.16 8.01 -4.89
CA TYR A 127 -3.21 7.75 -5.97
C TYR A 127 -2.26 8.93 -6.21
N ASP A 128 -2.78 10.15 -6.13
CA ASP A 128 -1.95 11.36 -6.32
C ASP A 128 -1.00 11.59 -5.15
N ASP A 129 -1.44 11.34 -3.93
CA ASP A 129 -0.60 11.40 -2.74
C ASP A 129 0.50 10.34 -2.77
N SER A 130 0.17 9.10 -3.12
CA SER A 130 1.17 8.03 -3.27
C SER A 130 2.15 8.31 -4.41
N TRP A 131 1.70 8.88 -5.53
CA TRP A 131 2.59 9.29 -6.60
C TRP A 131 3.53 10.41 -6.15
N ALA A 132 3.01 11.43 -5.46
CA ALA A 132 3.81 12.52 -4.93
C ALA A 132 4.86 12.02 -3.91
N ALA A 133 4.51 11.04 -3.07
CA ALA A 133 5.46 10.40 -2.17
C ALA A 133 6.57 9.64 -2.92
N ILE A 134 6.23 8.91 -3.99
CA ILE A 134 7.22 8.21 -4.84
C ILE A 134 8.13 9.22 -5.56
N GLN A 135 7.59 10.33 -6.06
CA GLN A 135 8.39 11.40 -6.68
C GLN A 135 9.30 12.08 -5.65
N TRP A 136 8.81 12.28 -4.43
CA TRP A 136 9.63 12.79 -3.33
C TRP A 136 10.78 11.84 -3.01
N VAL A 137 10.54 10.53 -2.94
CA VAL A 137 11.61 9.53 -2.82
C VAL A 137 12.62 9.67 -3.96
N ALA A 138 12.17 9.75 -5.22
CA ALA A 138 13.04 9.89 -6.38
C ALA A 138 13.92 11.16 -6.36
N SER A 139 13.47 12.23 -5.69
CA SER A 139 14.27 13.46 -5.53
C SER A 139 15.55 13.25 -4.71
N HIS A 140 15.70 12.13 -4.00
CA HIS A 140 16.87 11.80 -3.18
C HIS A 140 17.94 11.00 -3.95
N VAL A 141 17.70 10.60 -5.21
CA VAL A 141 18.60 9.72 -5.98
C VAL A 141 20.03 10.27 -6.07
N ASN A 142 20.18 11.58 -6.18
CA ASN A 142 21.49 12.24 -6.31
C ASN A 142 22.14 12.58 -4.94
N GLY A 143 21.56 12.11 -3.84
CA GLY A 143 22.08 12.32 -2.49
C GLY A 143 21.89 13.75 -1.95
N ASN A 144 21.07 14.56 -2.62
CA ASN A 144 20.83 15.97 -2.30
C ASN A 144 19.38 16.28 -1.89
N GLY A 145 18.57 15.25 -1.66
CA GLY A 145 17.20 15.44 -1.16
C GLY A 145 17.18 15.89 0.29
N VAL A 146 16.00 16.21 0.81
CA VAL A 146 15.84 16.73 2.17
C VAL A 146 16.02 15.66 3.26
N GLU A 147 15.81 14.38 2.93
CA GLU A 147 15.92 13.27 3.87
C GLU A 147 17.27 12.55 3.79
N SER A 148 18.08 12.76 4.83
CA SER A 148 19.42 12.19 4.95
C SER A 148 19.49 10.66 4.94
N TRP A 149 18.51 9.94 5.49
CA TRP A 149 18.48 8.48 5.50
C TRP A 149 18.42 7.93 4.08
N LEU A 150 17.54 8.51 3.25
CA LEU A 150 17.42 8.15 1.84
C LEU A 150 18.69 8.50 1.05
N ASN A 151 19.20 9.72 1.22
CA ASN A 151 20.43 10.16 0.54
C ASN A 151 21.62 9.24 0.82
N LYS A 152 21.82 8.90 2.10
CA LYS A 152 23.02 8.17 2.56
C LYS A 152 22.88 6.67 2.32
N HIS A 153 21.72 6.09 2.54
CA HIS A 153 21.62 4.64 2.71
C HIS A 153 20.69 3.94 1.72
N ALA A 154 19.85 4.63 0.94
CA ALA A 154 18.98 3.95 -0.03
C ALA A 154 19.71 3.58 -1.33
N ASP A 155 19.50 2.34 -1.78
CA ASP A 155 19.80 1.86 -3.13
C ASP A 155 18.58 2.04 -4.02
N PHE A 156 18.50 3.16 -4.73
CA PHE A 156 17.39 3.46 -5.64
C PHE A 156 17.34 2.51 -6.85
N LYS A 157 18.39 1.72 -7.12
CA LYS A 157 18.37 0.68 -8.16
C LYS A 157 17.71 -0.62 -7.69
N ARG A 158 17.45 -0.74 -6.39
CA ARG A 158 16.76 -1.87 -5.75
C ARG A 158 15.57 -1.37 -4.96
N THR A 159 14.64 -0.72 -5.66
CA THR A 159 13.40 -0.22 -5.06
C THR A 159 12.27 -1.24 -5.23
N PHE A 160 11.48 -1.45 -4.19
CA PHE A 160 10.31 -2.32 -4.18
C PHE A 160 9.10 -1.52 -3.76
N LEU A 161 7.94 -1.77 -4.38
CA LEU A 161 6.67 -1.25 -3.91
C LEU A 161 5.87 -2.40 -3.29
N ALA A 162 5.31 -2.21 -2.11
CA ALA A 162 4.48 -3.24 -1.48
C ALA A 162 3.27 -2.62 -0.82
N GLY A 163 2.20 -3.40 -0.75
CA GLY A 163 0.98 -3.00 -0.06
C GLY A 163 0.03 -4.17 0.03
N ASP A 164 -1.01 -3.95 0.80
CA ASP A 164 -2.08 -4.90 1.04
C ASP A 164 -3.44 -4.28 0.69
N SER A 165 -4.42 -5.08 0.25
CA SER A 165 -5.78 -4.61 0.01
C SER A 165 -5.82 -3.37 -0.91
N ALA A 166 -6.41 -2.26 -0.45
CA ALA A 166 -6.40 -0.97 -1.15
C ALA A 166 -4.97 -0.45 -1.42
N GLY A 167 -4.02 -0.68 -0.52
CA GLY A 167 -2.63 -0.33 -0.71
C GLY A 167 -1.97 -1.11 -1.85
N ALA A 168 -2.27 -2.40 -1.99
CA ALA A 168 -1.83 -3.20 -3.14
C ALA A 168 -2.45 -2.71 -4.46
N ASN A 169 -3.71 -2.27 -4.44
CA ASN A 169 -4.31 -1.60 -5.59
C ASN A 169 -3.54 -0.32 -5.97
N ILE A 170 -3.18 0.52 -4.99
CA ILE A 170 -2.38 1.73 -5.25
C ILE A 170 -1.00 1.35 -5.80
N VAL A 171 -0.33 0.34 -5.24
CA VAL A 171 0.97 -0.15 -5.72
C VAL A 171 0.94 -0.54 -7.19
N HIS A 172 -0.08 -1.30 -7.60
CA HIS A 172 -0.29 -1.64 -9.01
C HIS A 172 -0.37 -0.36 -9.87
N ASN A 173 -1.27 0.56 -9.51
CA ASN A 173 -1.49 1.80 -10.24
C ASN A 173 -0.25 2.70 -10.30
N MET A 174 0.53 2.77 -9.23
CA MET A 174 1.78 3.54 -9.20
C MET A 174 2.86 2.93 -10.08
N THR A 175 2.90 1.59 -10.16
CA THR A 175 3.85 0.87 -11.01
C THR A 175 3.51 1.01 -12.49
N VAL A 176 2.22 1.01 -12.85
CA VAL A 176 1.74 1.36 -14.20
C VAL A 176 2.08 2.83 -14.51
N ARG A 177 1.73 3.76 -13.60
CA ARG A 177 2.01 5.20 -13.76
C ARG A 177 3.50 5.48 -13.96
N ALA A 178 4.37 4.73 -13.29
CA ALA A 178 5.82 4.82 -13.47
C ALA A 178 6.29 4.36 -14.86
N GLY A 179 5.60 3.41 -15.51
CA GLY A 179 5.96 2.97 -16.86
C GLY A 179 5.44 3.89 -17.95
N VAL A 180 4.27 4.51 -17.73
CA VAL A 180 3.70 5.49 -18.65
C VAL A 180 4.41 6.84 -18.56
N ASN A 181 4.62 7.35 -17.34
CA ASN A 181 5.18 8.70 -17.14
C ASN A 181 6.69 8.72 -16.91
N GLY A 182 7.29 7.57 -16.65
CA GLY A 182 8.68 7.45 -16.21
C GLY A 182 8.88 7.81 -14.73
N LEU A 183 9.95 7.27 -14.15
CA LEU A 183 10.44 7.60 -12.82
C LEU A 183 11.97 7.69 -12.84
N THR A 184 12.49 8.89 -13.03
CA THR A 184 13.94 9.09 -13.26
C THR A 184 14.77 8.67 -12.06
N GLY A 185 15.79 7.85 -12.30
CA GLY A 185 16.80 7.49 -11.29
C GLY A 185 16.40 6.39 -10.31
N VAL A 186 15.13 5.97 -10.31
CA VAL A 186 14.62 4.87 -9.49
C VAL A 186 14.33 3.67 -10.38
N LYS A 187 14.92 2.52 -10.06
CA LYS A 187 14.54 1.24 -10.66
C LYS A 187 13.67 0.48 -9.68
N ILE A 188 12.41 0.26 -10.05
CA ILE A 188 11.50 -0.62 -9.32
C ILE A 188 11.85 -2.06 -9.72
N SER A 189 12.52 -2.78 -8.83
CA SER A 189 12.95 -4.17 -9.04
C SER A 189 11.78 -5.16 -8.94
N GLY A 190 10.77 -4.83 -8.14
CA GLY A 190 9.55 -5.62 -8.08
C GLY A 190 8.45 -4.98 -7.24
N MET A 191 7.26 -5.56 -7.32
CA MET A 191 6.14 -5.21 -6.44
C MET A 191 5.56 -6.42 -5.73
N VAL A 192 5.07 -6.19 -4.50
CA VAL A 192 4.39 -7.19 -3.68
C VAL A 192 2.94 -6.74 -3.45
N LEU A 193 2.00 -7.57 -3.88
CA LEU A 193 0.56 -7.31 -3.83
C LEU A 193 -0.10 -8.31 -2.88
N ALA A 194 -0.36 -7.90 -1.64
CA ALA A 194 -1.07 -8.76 -0.69
C ALA A 194 -2.59 -8.54 -0.78
N HIS A 195 -3.34 -9.56 -1.18
CA HIS A 195 -4.81 -9.51 -1.23
C HIS A 195 -5.36 -8.27 -1.96
N PRO A 196 -4.93 -7.97 -3.21
CA PRO A 196 -5.20 -6.68 -3.83
C PRO A 196 -6.68 -6.38 -4.02
N PHE A 197 -7.07 -5.16 -3.69
CA PHE A 197 -8.43 -4.62 -3.87
C PHE A 197 -8.70 -4.33 -5.35
N PHE A 198 -9.01 -5.37 -6.11
CA PHE A 198 -9.51 -5.25 -7.47
C PHE A 198 -11.01 -5.52 -7.50
N GLY A 199 -11.70 -4.82 -8.40
CA GLY A 199 -13.14 -4.91 -8.59
C GLY A 199 -13.50 -5.45 -9.97
N ASP A 200 -14.75 -5.88 -10.09
CA ASP A 200 -15.41 -6.22 -11.36
C ASP A 200 -16.93 -6.00 -11.20
N LYS A 201 -17.69 -6.31 -12.26
CA LYS A 201 -19.15 -6.14 -12.30
C LYS A 201 -19.91 -7.17 -11.47
N GLU A 202 -19.23 -8.13 -10.84
CA GLU A 202 -19.91 -9.19 -10.10
C GLU A 202 -20.51 -8.63 -8.80
N PRO A 203 -21.70 -9.10 -8.38
CA PRO A 203 -22.45 -8.52 -7.26
C PRO A 203 -21.69 -8.48 -5.94
N GLU A 204 -20.78 -9.42 -5.69
CA GLU A 204 -20.04 -9.55 -4.42
C GLU A 204 -19.07 -8.39 -4.18
N PHE A 205 -18.70 -7.64 -5.23
CA PHE A 205 -17.89 -6.43 -5.07
C PHE A 205 -18.73 -5.21 -4.73
N SER A 206 -20.02 -5.20 -5.10
CA SER A 206 -20.86 -4.02 -4.94
C SER A 206 -21.14 -3.71 -3.48
N SER A 207 -20.83 -2.48 -3.05
CA SER A 207 -21.10 -1.99 -1.71
C SER A 207 -21.43 -0.50 -1.73
N PRO A 208 -22.43 -0.02 -0.96
CA PRO A 208 -22.76 1.40 -0.88
C PRO A 208 -21.58 2.29 -0.45
N VAL A 209 -20.60 1.75 0.28
CA VAL A 209 -19.39 2.49 0.68
C VAL A 209 -18.57 2.93 -0.53
N LEU A 210 -18.66 2.23 -1.67
CA LEU A 210 -17.90 2.55 -2.87
C LEU A 210 -18.27 3.91 -3.45
N GLU A 211 -19.52 4.36 -3.31
CA GLU A 211 -19.92 5.71 -3.76
C GLU A 211 -19.21 6.82 -2.96
N PHE A 212 -18.81 6.53 -1.73
CA PHE A 212 -18.06 7.47 -0.88
C PHE A 212 -16.56 7.43 -1.16
N ILE A 213 -16.07 6.32 -1.71
CA ILE A 213 -14.67 6.17 -2.12
C ILE A 213 -14.45 6.68 -3.55
N PHE A 214 -15.43 6.48 -4.43
CA PHE A 214 -15.40 6.74 -5.88
C PHE A 214 -16.66 7.51 -6.36
N PRO A 215 -16.93 8.72 -5.84
CA PRO A 215 -18.17 9.42 -6.13
C PRO A 215 -18.29 9.75 -7.62
N GLY A 216 -19.44 9.40 -8.21
CA GLY A 216 -19.76 9.73 -9.60
C GLY A 216 -18.92 9.01 -10.66
N VAL A 217 -18.23 7.91 -10.31
CA VAL A 217 -17.46 7.09 -11.25
C VAL A 217 -18.12 5.73 -11.43
N ASN A 218 -18.24 5.27 -12.67
CA ASN A 218 -18.54 3.86 -12.94
C ASN A 218 -17.28 3.03 -12.66
N ILE A 219 -17.10 2.66 -11.39
CA ILE A 219 -15.91 1.96 -10.87
C ILE A 219 -15.59 0.65 -11.59
N TYR A 220 -16.60 0.02 -12.21
CA TYR A 220 -16.44 -1.29 -12.83
C TYR A 220 -15.66 -1.24 -14.15
N ASP A 221 -15.68 -0.07 -14.81
CA ASP A 221 -14.94 0.19 -16.03
C ASP A 221 -13.69 1.05 -15.77
N ASP A 222 -13.46 1.47 -14.52
CA ASP A 222 -12.27 2.22 -14.12
C ASP A 222 -11.06 1.26 -14.09
N PRO A 223 -10.02 1.46 -14.95
CA PRO A 223 -8.87 0.56 -15.02
C PRO A 223 -8.08 0.51 -13.71
N ARG A 224 -8.22 1.52 -12.85
CA ARG A 224 -7.53 1.56 -11.55
C ARG A 224 -8.12 0.56 -10.56
N ILE A 225 -9.39 0.18 -10.75
CA ILE A 225 -10.11 -0.79 -9.90
C ILE A 225 -10.28 -2.13 -10.60
N ASN A 226 -10.59 -2.11 -11.88
CA ASN A 226 -10.68 -3.30 -12.72
C ASN A 226 -9.53 -3.31 -13.74
N PRO A 227 -8.29 -3.67 -13.33
CA PRO A 227 -7.13 -3.65 -14.21
C PRO A 227 -7.18 -4.71 -15.32
N VAL A 228 -8.13 -5.64 -15.26
CA VAL A 228 -8.41 -6.64 -16.32
C VAL A 228 -9.51 -6.12 -17.28
N GLY A 229 -10.23 -5.08 -16.89
CA GLY A 229 -11.15 -4.35 -17.75
C GLY A 229 -10.45 -3.80 -18.99
N ALA A 230 -11.21 -3.44 -20.02
CA ALA A 230 -10.67 -3.02 -21.32
C ALA A 230 -9.55 -3.94 -21.90
N GLY A 231 -9.54 -5.23 -21.52
CA GLY A 231 -8.54 -6.21 -21.95
C GLY A 231 -7.17 -6.08 -21.27
N GLY A 232 -7.06 -5.32 -20.17
CA GLY A 232 -5.79 -5.16 -19.45
C GLY A 232 -4.73 -4.37 -20.21
N ALA A 233 -5.15 -3.40 -21.03
CA ALA A 233 -4.26 -2.64 -21.91
C ALA A 233 -3.06 -1.98 -21.20
N GLU A 234 -3.23 -1.61 -19.92
CA GLU A 234 -2.18 -0.96 -19.12
C GLU A 234 -1.22 -1.94 -18.43
N LEU A 235 -1.55 -3.24 -18.36
CA LEU A 235 -0.73 -4.23 -17.66
C LEU A 235 0.68 -4.37 -18.26
N ALA A 236 0.80 -4.22 -19.58
CA ALA A 236 2.08 -4.20 -20.29
C ALA A 236 3.00 -3.04 -19.86
N SER A 237 2.44 -1.99 -19.27
CA SER A 237 3.14 -0.77 -18.85
C SER A 237 3.71 -0.86 -17.44
N LEU A 238 3.66 -2.01 -16.76
CA LEU A 238 4.23 -2.15 -15.43
C LEU A 238 5.76 -1.94 -15.45
N GLN A 239 6.21 -0.87 -14.81
CA GLN A 239 7.63 -0.55 -14.66
C GLN A 239 8.27 -1.36 -13.53
N CYS A 240 8.23 -2.67 -13.61
CA CYS A 240 8.98 -3.55 -12.70
C CYS A 240 9.36 -4.86 -13.40
N SER A 241 10.32 -5.59 -12.84
CA SER A 241 10.75 -6.89 -13.39
C SER A 241 10.06 -8.08 -12.74
N ARG A 242 9.49 -7.92 -11.55
CA ARG A 242 8.98 -9.02 -10.72
C ARG A 242 7.72 -8.61 -9.97
N VAL A 243 6.75 -9.51 -9.91
CA VAL A 243 5.49 -9.31 -9.17
C VAL A 243 5.26 -10.54 -8.30
N LEU A 244 5.06 -10.33 -7.00
CA LEU A 244 4.64 -11.36 -6.07
C LEU A 244 3.24 -11.04 -5.54
N ILE A 245 2.30 -11.95 -5.75
CA ILE A 245 0.90 -11.78 -5.37
C ILE A 245 0.56 -12.77 -4.26
N PHE A 246 -0.06 -12.29 -3.18
CA PHE A 246 -0.63 -13.15 -2.14
C PHE A 246 -2.15 -13.14 -2.21
N VAL A 247 -2.74 -14.32 -2.07
CA VAL A 247 -4.19 -14.56 -2.06
C VAL A 247 -4.57 -15.30 -0.79
N ALA A 248 -5.65 -14.90 -0.13
CA ALA A 248 -6.23 -15.61 1.00
C ALA A 248 -7.39 -16.48 0.49
N GLY A 249 -7.42 -17.75 0.90
CA GLY A 249 -8.35 -18.74 0.33
C GLY A 249 -9.83 -18.44 0.59
N LYS A 250 -10.16 -17.71 1.65
CA LYS A 250 -11.54 -17.27 1.98
C LYS A 250 -11.86 -15.85 1.53
N ASP A 251 -10.93 -15.18 0.85
CA ASP A 251 -11.07 -13.79 0.46
C ASP A 251 -12.12 -13.63 -0.65
N VAL A 252 -13.09 -12.72 -0.46
CA VAL A 252 -14.09 -12.38 -1.48
C VAL A 252 -13.47 -11.79 -2.75
N LEU A 253 -12.24 -11.27 -2.67
CA LEU A 253 -11.48 -10.73 -3.80
C LEU A 253 -10.70 -11.81 -4.56
N ARG A 254 -10.58 -13.03 -4.02
CA ARG A 254 -9.75 -14.13 -4.55
C ARG A 254 -9.85 -14.29 -6.06
N GLU A 255 -11.06 -14.46 -6.60
CA GLU A 255 -11.28 -14.68 -8.03
C GLU A 255 -10.78 -13.52 -8.90
N ARG A 256 -10.92 -12.28 -8.42
CA ARG A 256 -10.46 -11.07 -9.13
C ARG A 256 -8.94 -11.03 -9.20
N VAL A 257 -8.26 -11.46 -8.13
CA VAL A 257 -6.81 -11.56 -8.11
C VAL A 257 -6.30 -12.64 -9.07
N TYR A 258 -6.99 -13.78 -9.16
CA TYR A 258 -6.65 -14.81 -10.15
C TYR A 258 -6.88 -14.33 -11.60
N LYS A 259 -7.99 -13.63 -11.87
CA LYS A 259 -8.22 -12.98 -13.19
C LYS A 259 -7.08 -12.00 -13.52
N TYR A 260 -6.66 -11.19 -12.56
CA TYR A 260 -5.53 -10.27 -12.72
C TYR A 260 -4.21 -10.99 -13.02
N TYR A 261 -3.90 -12.05 -12.27
CA TYR A 261 -2.70 -12.86 -12.49
C TYR A 261 -2.65 -13.44 -13.91
N GLU A 262 -3.75 -14.03 -14.38
CA GLU A 262 -3.84 -14.58 -15.73
C GLU A 262 -3.73 -13.49 -16.81
N ALA A 263 -4.43 -12.36 -16.63
CA ALA A 263 -4.34 -11.22 -17.54
C ALA A 263 -2.93 -10.64 -17.62
N LEU A 264 -2.22 -10.54 -16.49
CA LEU A 264 -0.85 -10.04 -16.44
C LEU A 264 0.09 -10.92 -17.26
N LYS A 265 0.00 -12.26 -17.14
CA LYS A 265 0.79 -13.19 -17.96
C LYS A 265 0.51 -13.04 -19.46
N GLN A 266 -0.72 -12.67 -19.83
CA GLN A 266 -1.16 -12.54 -21.22
C GLN A 266 -0.96 -11.14 -21.80
N SER A 267 -0.63 -10.16 -20.95
CA SER A 267 -0.54 -8.74 -21.33
C SER A 267 0.64 -8.38 -22.23
N GLY A 268 1.63 -9.27 -22.38
CA GLY A 268 2.91 -8.97 -23.03
C GLY A 268 3.90 -8.23 -22.12
N TRP A 269 3.59 -8.00 -20.84
CA TRP A 269 4.56 -7.57 -19.85
C TRP A 269 5.71 -8.58 -19.72
N GLY A 270 6.95 -8.11 -19.85
CA GLY A 270 8.14 -8.96 -19.94
C GLY A 270 8.75 -9.41 -18.61
N GLY A 271 8.06 -9.19 -17.47
CA GLY A 271 8.55 -9.58 -16.14
C GLY A 271 8.06 -10.95 -15.69
N ALA A 272 8.45 -11.33 -14.47
CA ALA A 272 8.02 -12.58 -13.83
C ALA A 272 6.93 -12.31 -12.79
N VAL A 273 5.82 -13.04 -12.85
CA VAL A 273 4.77 -12.99 -11.84
C VAL A 273 4.67 -14.32 -11.09
N GLU A 274 4.63 -14.24 -9.77
CA GLU A 274 4.39 -15.35 -8.86
C GLU A 274 3.09 -15.09 -8.08
N ILE A 275 2.31 -16.13 -7.83
CA ILE A 275 1.10 -16.07 -7.01
C ILE A 275 1.17 -17.16 -5.93
N VAL A 276 0.84 -16.77 -4.69
CA VAL A 276 0.84 -17.65 -3.52
C VAL A 276 -0.52 -17.56 -2.85
N GLU A 277 -1.26 -18.66 -2.86
CA GLU A 277 -2.51 -18.77 -2.12
C GLU A 277 -2.27 -19.37 -0.73
N THR A 278 -2.85 -18.74 0.29
CA THR A 278 -2.87 -19.25 1.66
C THR A 278 -4.26 -19.81 1.97
N GLU A 279 -4.37 -21.13 1.95
CA GLU A 279 -5.64 -21.83 2.18
C GLU A 279 -6.22 -21.53 3.58
N GLY A 280 -7.54 -21.35 3.66
CA GLY A 280 -8.27 -21.25 4.91
C GLY A 280 -8.11 -19.94 5.68
N GLU A 281 -7.33 -18.99 5.17
CA GLU A 281 -7.17 -17.66 5.76
C GLU A 281 -8.13 -16.64 5.14
N ASP A 282 -8.47 -15.63 5.93
CA ASP A 282 -9.31 -14.49 5.54
C ASP A 282 -8.45 -13.33 5.03
N HIS A 283 -9.13 -12.31 4.47
CA HIS A 283 -8.49 -11.10 3.96
C HIS A 283 -7.56 -10.48 5.01
N VAL A 284 -6.33 -10.14 4.59
CA VAL A 284 -5.27 -9.51 5.41
C VAL A 284 -4.92 -10.24 6.73
N PHE A 285 -5.10 -11.56 6.80
CA PHE A 285 -4.76 -12.36 7.99
C PHE A 285 -3.34 -12.11 8.55
N HIS A 286 -2.36 -11.82 7.68
CA HIS A 286 -0.97 -11.56 8.07
C HIS A 286 -0.78 -10.29 8.93
N LEU A 287 -1.74 -9.36 8.91
CA LEU A 287 -1.77 -8.19 9.79
C LEU A 287 -2.59 -8.46 11.05
N LEU A 288 -3.68 -9.21 10.94
CA LEU A 288 -4.62 -9.46 12.04
C LEU A 288 -4.15 -10.56 13.00
N ASN A 289 -3.37 -11.52 12.49
CA ASN A 289 -2.79 -12.61 13.27
C ASN A 289 -1.32 -12.83 12.85
N PRO A 290 -0.43 -11.85 13.10
CA PRO A 290 0.93 -11.85 12.58
C PRO A 290 1.82 -12.96 13.17
N SER A 291 1.42 -13.56 14.29
CA SER A 291 2.14 -14.63 14.97
C SER A 291 1.71 -16.04 14.54
N CYS A 292 0.78 -16.20 13.60
CA CYS A 292 0.44 -17.53 13.09
C CYS A 292 1.48 -18.02 12.09
N ASP A 293 1.67 -19.34 12.02
CA ASP A 293 2.68 -19.97 11.14
C ASP A 293 2.56 -19.51 9.67
N LYS A 294 1.33 -19.33 9.18
CA LYS A 294 1.09 -18.88 7.81
C LYS A 294 1.51 -17.43 7.58
N ALA A 295 1.32 -16.55 8.57
CA ALA A 295 1.75 -15.15 8.49
C ALA A 295 3.28 -15.07 8.51
N GLU A 296 3.95 -15.91 9.30
CA GLU A 296 5.41 -16.03 9.29
C GLU A 296 5.94 -16.55 7.94
N VAL A 297 5.29 -17.55 7.35
CA VAL A 297 5.65 -18.06 6.02
C VAL A 297 5.50 -16.97 4.97
N MET A 298 4.38 -16.23 4.98
CA MET A 298 4.16 -15.10 4.08
C MET A 298 5.25 -14.02 4.24
N MET A 299 5.60 -13.64 5.48
CA MET A 299 6.69 -12.71 5.76
C MET A 299 8.03 -13.20 5.18
N LYS A 300 8.38 -14.47 5.39
CA LYS A 300 9.62 -15.07 4.84
C LYS A 300 9.64 -15.04 3.32
N GLN A 301 8.51 -15.25 2.66
CA GLN A 301 8.41 -15.16 1.20
C GLN A 301 8.61 -13.72 0.69
N VAL A 302 8.02 -12.72 1.37
CA VAL A 302 8.27 -11.30 1.05
C VAL A 302 9.74 -10.94 1.24
N VAL A 303 10.34 -11.35 2.36
CA VAL A 303 11.77 -11.13 2.67
C VAL A 303 12.66 -11.76 1.61
N SER A 304 12.39 -13.01 1.23
CA SER A 304 13.11 -13.72 0.18
C SER A 304 12.99 -13.00 -1.17
N PHE A 305 11.78 -12.54 -1.51
CA PHE A 305 11.53 -11.80 -2.75
C PHE A 305 12.37 -10.52 -2.84
N ILE A 306 12.43 -9.74 -1.76
CA ILE A 306 13.19 -8.48 -1.68
C ILE A 306 14.71 -8.73 -1.74
N ASN A 307 15.18 -9.80 -1.08
CA ASN A 307 16.60 -10.12 -0.95
C ASN A 307 17.18 -10.92 -2.11
N ALA A 308 16.35 -11.50 -2.98
CA ALA A 308 16.81 -12.22 -4.15
C ALA A 308 17.69 -11.34 -5.04
N VAL A 309 18.88 -11.85 -5.38
CA VAL A 309 19.85 -11.19 -6.25
C VAL A 309 19.53 -11.56 -7.69
N HIS A 310 19.22 -10.56 -8.52
CA HIS A 310 18.97 -10.71 -9.96
C HIS A 310 19.71 -9.63 -10.74
#